data_AF-A0ABD5KR88-F1
#
_entry.id   AF-A0ABD5KR88-F1
#
_cell.length_a   1.000
_cell.length_b   1.000
_cell.length_c   1.000
_cell.angle_alpha   90.00
_cell.angle_beta   90.00
_cell.angle_gamma   90.00
#
_symmetry.space_group_name_H-M   'P 1'
#
loop_
_entity.id
_entity.type
_entity.pdbx_description
1 polymer ?
#
loop_
_entity_poly.entity_id
_entity_poly.type
_entity_poly.pdbx_seq_one_letter_code
_entity_poly.pdbx_strand_id
1 'polypeptide(L)'
;MLGETFTLLRPIYYLIAVFSVCNLVYIIFLRNKVKASSYVIVNSFFFLIIAAALLFQEGIIVDEFNRSGDSVTFYLTILLGFLFIASFIFQRKKMRDKN
;
A
#
# COMPACT_ATOMS: atom_id res chain seq x y z
N MET A 1 9.31 -21.68 -21.31
CA MET A 1 9.15 -21.69 -19.84
C MET A 1 7.93 -20.86 -19.43
N LEU A 2 6.73 -21.20 -19.91
CA LEU A 2 5.49 -20.43 -19.66
C LEU A 2 4.76 -20.85 -18.37
N GLY A 3 5.50 -21.37 -17.38
CA GLY A 3 4.95 -21.85 -16.10
C GLY A 3 5.32 -21.00 -14.89
N GLU A 4 6.35 -20.15 -14.99
CA GLU A 4 6.85 -19.37 -13.84
C GLU A 4 6.22 -17.98 -13.69
N THR A 5 5.46 -17.52 -14.69
CA THR A 5 4.91 -16.17 -14.78
C THR A 5 3.90 -15.86 -13.66
N PHE A 6 3.19 -16.87 -13.14
CA PHE A 6 2.23 -16.69 -12.04
C PHE A 6 2.88 -16.60 -10.64
N THR A 7 4.19 -16.85 -10.53
CA THR A 7 4.89 -16.75 -9.24
C THR A 7 5.27 -15.32 -8.87
N LEU A 8 5.38 -14.45 -9.88
CA LEU A 8 5.73 -13.04 -9.76
C LEU A 8 4.72 -12.23 -8.93
N LEU A 9 3.45 -12.65 -8.88
CA LEU A 9 2.43 -11.97 -8.06
C LEU A 9 2.43 -12.42 -6.59
N ARG A 10 3.14 -13.51 -6.24
CA ARG A 10 3.17 -14.05 -4.87
C ARG A 10 3.56 -13.01 -3.79
N PRO A 11 4.54 -12.11 -4.02
CA PRO A 11 4.87 -11.07 -3.05
C PRO A 11 3.67 -10.18 -2.70
N ILE A 12 2.83 -9.84 -3.68
CA ILE A 12 1.62 -9.03 -3.47
C ILE A 12 0.59 -9.82 -2.65
N TYR A 13 0.41 -11.10 -2.93
CA TYR A 13 -0.47 -11.97 -2.12
C TYR A 13 0.01 -12.08 -0.67
N TYR A 14 1.33 -12.19 -0.44
CA TYR A 14 1.87 -12.18 0.92
C TYR A 14 1.62 -10.84 1.63
N LEU A 15 1.79 -9.70 0.93
CA LEU A 15 1.48 -8.38 1.49
C LEU A 15 -0.01 -8.25 1.85
N ILE A 16 -0.92 -8.70 0.97
CA ILE A 16 -2.36 -8.68 1.23
C ILE A 16 -2.71 -9.59 2.41
N ALA A 17 -2.10 -10.77 2.52
CA ALA A 17 -2.32 -11.69 3.64
C ALA A 17 -1.86 -11.07 4.96
N VAL A 18 -0.65 -10.51 5.01
CA VAL A 18 -0.12 -9.80 6.19
C VAL A 18 -1.03 -8.64 6.57
N PHE A 19 -1.44 -7.83 5.60
CA PHE A 19 -2.35 -6.70 5.85
C PHE A 19 -3.70 -7.16 6.41
N SER A 20 -4.25 -8.26 5.90
CA SER A 20 -5.49 -8.85 6.40
C SER A 20 -5.36 -9.35 7.84
N VAL A 21 -4.23 -9.96 8.19
CA VAL A 21 -3.90 -10.34 9.57
C VAL A 21 -3.81 -9.11 10.47
N CYS A 22 -3.15 -8.04 10.02
CA CYS A 22 -3.09 -6.78 10.77
C CYS A 22 -4.49 -6.19 11.02
N ASN A 23 -5.38 -6.23 10.04
CA ASN A 23 -6.76 -5.77 10.18
C ASN A 23 -7.58 -6.64 11.14
N LEU A 24 -7.39 -7.97 11.10
CA LEU A 24 -8.00 -8.89 12.07
C LEU A 24 -7.52 -8.58 13.50
N VAL A 25 -6.21 -8.42 13.70
CA VAL A 25 -5.60 -8.05 15.00
C VAL A 25 -6.15 -6.71 15.47
N TYR A 26 -6.33 -5.74 14.56
CA TYR A 26 -6.94 -4.47 14.91
C TYR A 26 -8.35 -4.64 15.48
N ILE A 27 -9.21 -5.40 14.79
CA ILE A 27 -10.59 -5.62 15.21
C ILE A 27 -10.68 -6.31 16.57
N ILE A 28 -9.87 -7.35 16.79
CA ILE A 28 -9.94 -8.17 18.01
C ILE A 28 -9.33 -7.43 19.22
N PHE A 29 -8.19 -6.77 19.05
CA PHE A 29 -7.38 -6.29 20.18
C PHE A 29 -7.23 -4.77 20.28
N LEU A 30 -7.29 -4.05 19.16
CA LEU A 30 -6.88 -2.64 19.10
C LEU A 30 -8.03 -1.66 18.83
N ARG A 31 -9.21 -2.14 18.42
CA ARG A 31 -10.36 -1.29 18.03
C ARG A 31 -10.70 -0.24 19.10
N ASN A 32 -10.67 -0.62 20.37
CA ASN A 32 -10.99 0.30 21.49
C ASN A 32 -9.77 1.10 21.99
N LYS A 33 -8.55 0.71 21.60
CA LYS A 33 -7.29 1.33 22.03
C LYS A 33 -6.77 2.35 21.02
N VAL A 34 -7.06 2.15 19.74
CA VAL A 34 -6.51 2.93 18.62
C VAL A 34 -7.63 3.72 17.95
N LYS A 35 -7.44 5.04 17.87
CA LYS A 35 -8.37 5.94 17.18
C LYS A 35 -8.52 5.54 15.71
N ALA A 36 -9.74 5.60 15.20
CA ALA A 36 -10.04 5.31 13.79
C ALA A 36 -9.16 6.12 12.81
N SER A 37 -8.86 7.38 13.12
CA SER A 37 -7.97 8.21 12.27
C SER A 37 -6.55 7.67 12.16
N SER A 38 -5.99 7.11 13.24
CA SER A 38 -4.66 6.47 13.21
C SER A 38 -4.69 5.16 12.44
N TYR A 39 -5.77 4.38 12.58
CA TYR A 39 -5.97 3.16 11.79
C TYR A 39 -6.05 3.46 10.28
N VAL A 40 -6.79 4.51 9.89
CA VAL A 40 -6.90 4.92 8.48
C VAL A 40 -5.53 5.24 7.87
N ILE A 41 -4.66 5.94 8.60
CA ILE A 41 -3.32 6.29 8.07
C ILE A 41 -2.43 5.07 7.92
N VAL A 42 -2.48 4.14 8.89
CA VAL A 42 -1.77 2.86 8.77
C VAL A 42 -2.29 2.08 7.55
N ASN A 43 -3.60 2.06 7.31
CA ASN A 43 -4.17 1.42 6.12
C ASN A 43 -3.71 2.08 4.82
N SER A 44 -3.73 3.41 4.76
CA SER A 44 -3.23 4.16 3.60
C SER A 44 -1.75 3.87 3.33
N PHE A 45 -0.94 3.69 4.38
CA PHE A 45 0.46 3.28 4.25
C PHE A 45 0.60 1.88 3.64
N PHE A 46 -0.20 0.91 4.09
CA PHE A 46 -0.21 -0.43 3.50
C PHE A 46 -0.61 -0.42 2.03
N PHE A 47 -1.62 0.36 1.64
CA PHE A 47 -1.97 0.50 0.22
C PHE A 47 -0.85 1.11 -0.62
N LEU A 48 -0.09 2.06 -0.07
CA LEU A 48 1.09 2.60 -0.75
C LEU A 48 2.18 1.54 -0.95
N ILE A 49 2.43 0.69 0.05
CA ILE A 49 3.38 -0.44 -0.07
C ILE A 49 2.92 -1.41 -1.17
N ILE A 50 1.63 -1.78 -1.19
CA ILE A 50 1.07 -2.69 -2.19
C ILE A 50 1.19 -2.08 -3.59
N ALA A 51 0.88 -0.80 -3.76
CA ALA A 51 1.02 -0.10 -5.03
C ALA A 51 2.48 -0.05 -5.51
N ALA A 52 3.43 0.24 -4.60
CA ALA A 52 4.85 0.22 -4.92
C ALA A 52 5.35 -1.18 -5.32
N ALA A 53 4.89 -2.23 -4.63
CA ALA A 53 5.23 -3.61 -4.97
C ALA A 53 4.66 -4.03 -6.33
N LEU A 54 3.43 -3.59 -6.66
CA LEU A 54 2.81 -3.80 -7.97
C LEU A 54 3.60 -3.09 -9.08
N LEU A 55 3.97 -1.82 -8.87
CA LEU A 55 4.77 -1.04 -9.83
C LEU A 55 6.16 -1.67 -10.05
N PHE A 56 6.80 -2.16 -8.99
CA PHE A 56 8.07 -2.88 -9.10
C PHE A 56 7.91 -4.17 -9.90
N GLN A 57 6.83 -4.91 -9.66
CA GLN A 57 6.54 -6.15 -10.37
C GLN A 57 6.23 -5.93 -11.85
N GLU A 58 5.52 -4.85 -12.17
CA GLU A 58 5.32 -4.39 -13.54
C GLU A 58 6.66 -4.08 -14.22
N GLY A 59 7.59 -3.41 -13.53
CA GLY A 59 8.94 -3.14 -14.04
C GLY A 59 9.69 -4.40 -14.46
N ILE A 60 9.65 -5.46 -13.64
CA ILE A 60 10.25 -6.77 -13.98
C ILE A 60 9.60 -7.37 -15.24
N ILE A 61 8.27 -7.34 -15.31
CA ILE A 61 7.53 -7.92 -16.44
C ILE A 61 7.88 -7.18 -17.73
N VAL A 62 7.86 -5.86 -17.70
CA VAL A 62 8.11 -5.00 -18.85
C VAL A 62 9.54 -5.17 -19.36
N ASP A 63 10.52 -5.31 -18.46
CA ASP A 63 11.92 -5.58 -18.81
C ASP A 63 12.09 -6.96 -19.49
N GLU A 64 11.52 -8.02 -18.90
CA GLU A 64 11.56 -9.38 -19.45
C GLU A 64 10.94 -9.48 -20.85
N PHE A 65 9.83 -8.76 -21.10
CA PHE A 65 9.16 -8.76 -22.39
C PHE A 65 9.66 -7.67 -23.35
N ASN A 66 10.71 -6.92 -22.98
CA ASN A 66 11.26 -5.81 -23.75
C ASN A 66 10.17 -4.82 -24.22
N ARG A 67 9.25 -4.48 -23.31
CA ARG A 67 8.15 -3.54 -23.51
C ARG A 67 8.47 -2.22 -22.83
N SER A 68 7.59 -1.22 -23.04
CA SER A 68 7.58 0.01 -22.25
C SER A 68 6.61 -0.13 -21.08
N GLY A 69 6.91 0.52 -19.96
CA GLY A 69 6.02 0.54 -18.79
C GLY A 69 4.75 1.34 -19.03
N ASP A 70 3.77 1.17 -18.14
CA ASP A 70 2.53 1.92 -18.14
C ASP A 70 2.66 3.21 -17.31
N SER A 71 2.44 4.35 -17.98
CA SER A 71 2.49 5.66 -17.33
C SER A 71 1.34 5.87 -16.35
N VAL A 72 0.18 5.23 -16.58
CA VAL A 72 -0.99 5.39 -15.70
C VAL A 72 -0.71 4.80 -14.32
N THR A 73 -0.18 3.58 -14.27
CA THR A 73 0.18 2.88 -13.02
C THR A 73 1.25 3.64 -12.24
N PHE A 74 2.22 4.25 -12.95
CA PHE A 74 3.21 5.13 -12.35
C PHE A 74 2.57 6.38 -11.69
N TYR A 75 1.73 7.12 -12.43
CA TYR A 75 1.08 8.33 -11.90
C TYR A 75 0.11 8.02 -10.75
N LEU A 76 -0.61 6.90 -10.80
CA LEU A 76 -1.47 6.46 -9.70
C LEU A 76 -0.66 6.17 -8.44
N THR A 77 0.52 5.54 -8.57
CA THR A 77 1.40 5.26 -7.43
C THR A 77 1.90 6.57 -6.79
N ILE A 78 2.27 7.57 -7.60
CA ILE A 78 2.64 8.91 -7.11
C ILE A 78 1.46 9.58 -6.39
N LEU A 79 0.25 9.51 -6.98
CA LEU A 79 -0.96 10.06 -6.38
C LEU A 79 -1.24 9.44 -5.01
N LEU A 80 -1.12 8.12 -4.87
CA LEU A 80 -1.26 7.43 -3.60
C LEU A 80 -0.23 7.91 -2.57
N GLY A 81 1.02 8.14 -2.99
CA GLY A 81 2.05 8.73 -2.14
C GLY A 81 1.67 10.13 -1.65
N PHE A 82 1.18 10.99 -2.55
CA PHE A 82 0.71 12.33 -2.21
C PHE A 82 -0.48 12.29 -1.24
N LEU A 83 -1.47 11.44 -1.50
CA LEU A 83 -2.64 11.26 -0.63
C LEU A 83 -2.25 10.76 0.77
N PHE A 84 -1.28 9.86 0.86
CA PHE A 84 -0.74 9.40 2.13
C PHE A 84 -0.07 10.53 2.91
N ILE A 85 0.81 11.29 2.27
CA ILE A 85 1.52 12.44 2.90
C ILE A 85 0.50 13.49 3.37
N ALA A 86 -0.46 13.84 2.51
CA ALA A 86 -1.52 14.80 2.86
C ALA A 86 -2.30 14.31 4.10
N SER A 87 -2.75 13.05 4.10
CA SER A 87 -3.47 12.45 5.22
C SER A 87 -2.66 12.51 6.53
N PHE A 88 -1.36 12.24 6.44
CA PHE A 88 -0.45 12.30 7.59
C PHE A 88 -0.30 13.74 8.14
N ILE A 89 -0.12 14.73 7.26
CA ILE A 89 0.00 16.15 7.65
C ILE A 89 -1.28 16.63 8.33
N PHE A 90 -2.45 16.34 7.75
CA PHE A 90 -3.74 16.74 8.33
C PHE A 90 -3.96 16.13 9.71
N GLN A 91 -3.57 14.86 9.92
CA GLN A 91 -3.67 14.23 11.23
C GLN A 91 -2.76 14.89 12.26
N ARG A 92 -1.50 15.18 11.90
CA ARG A 92 -0.56 15.86 12.81
C ARG A 92 -1.04 17.25 13.19
N LYS A 93 -1.57 18.02 12.24
CA LYS A 93 -2.15 19.35 12.51
C LYS A 93 -3.30 19.24 13.52
N LYS A 94 -4.23 18.31 13.31
CA LYS A 94 -5.35 18.05 14.23
C LYS A 94 -4.91 17.65 15.65
N MET A 95 -3.79 16.94 15.78
CA MET A 95 -3.25 16.56 17.09
C MET A 95 -2.58 17.75 17.79
N ARG A 96 -1.93 18.65 17.03
CA ARG A 96 -1.33 19.88 17.56
C ARG A 96 -2.38 20.86 18.07
N ASP A 97 -3.49 21.03 17.35
CA ASP A 97 -4.56 21.98 17.72
C ASP A 97 -5.37 21.51 18.96
N LYS A 98 -5.14 20.29 19.45
CA LYS A 98 -5.83 19.70 20.62
C LYS A 98 -4.95 19.66 21.88
N ASN A 99 -3.65 19.94 21.76
CA ASN A 99 -2.69 20.02 22.86
C ASN A 99 -2.52 21.47 23.29
#